data_AF-A0A7X9TBU5-F1
#
_entry.id   AF-A0A7X9TBU5-F1
#
_cell.length_a   1.000
_cell.length_b   1.000
_cell.length_c   1.000
_cell.angle_alpha   90.00
_cell.angle_beta   90.00
_cell.angle_gamma   90.00
#
_symmetry.space_group_name_H-M   'P 1'
#
loop_
_entity.id
_entity.type
_entity.pdbx_description
1 polymer ?
#
loop_
_entity_poly.entity_id
_entity_poly.type
_entity_poly.pdbx_seq_one_letter_code
_entity_poly.pdbx_strand_id
1 'polypeptide(L)'
;MKIKHRLMAAALAPALLLLAALFPANALAVDGHAIKGDATTVKVPVSVTTSGQGIPGETYTVKIEAETDGAPMPSTSEIDVKGEELKAGTYKGDPAEFDLDFSKARVGIYKYRISQVAPENTTGRGEYDSTVYYMTVTYEHPDGDMSKTLVTAAVHEGTPEGTKVAVCNFTNTYANLPAGEIDPPVTKKIAGDKPAKKSTFDFVLESIDGAPLPEGAKDGKLTTSIEGEGSIEFGTIAYTKAGTYEYRCYEIDKGEDGYTYDKTVYTMRVAVTEGTKNFKVERAIVDKNGKEHDSLTFVNTYKAPAKPVVNKPATVKKGGSGVVKTGDTNSVGAVVALGAIGAVVAAAAVVMKRDDKKEEK
;
A
#
# COMPACT_ATOMS: atom_id res chain seq x y z
N MET A 1 18.22 -12.34 39.54
CA MET A 1 18.63 -11.32 38.55
C MET A 1 19.64 -11.91 37.58
N LYS A 2 19.19 -12.39 36.41
CA LYS A 2 20.04 -12.78 35.26
C LYS A 2 19.26 -12.45 33.99
N ILE A 3 19.70 -11.43 33.27
CA ILE A 3 19.07 -10.97 32.03
C ILE A 3 19.51 -11.93 30.93
N LYS A 4 18.58 -12.68 30.34
CA LYS A 4 18.85 -13.43 29.11
C LYS A 4 18.71 -12.48 27.93
N HIS A 5 19.82 -12.10 27.30
CA HIS A 5 19.77 -11.50 25.97
C HIS A 5 19.18 -12.52 25.00
N ARG A 6 18.06 -12.18 24.36
CA ARG A 6 17.57 -12.89 23.18
C ARG A 6 18.37 -12.38 21.99
N LEU A 7 19.28 -13.20 21.47
CA LEU A 7 19.68 -13.05 20.07
C LEU A 7 18.42 -13.22 19.23
N MET A 8 17.99 -12.16 18.55
CA MET A 8 17.10 -12.33 17.40
C MET A 8 17.97 -12.72 16.22
N ALA A 9 17.86 -13.98 15.81
CA ALA A 9 18.38 -14.40 14.53
C ALA A 9 17.52 -13.74 13.44
N ALA A 10 18.02 -12.66 12.84
CA ALA A 10 17.50 -12.20 11.56
C ALA A 10 17.78 -13.30 10.53
N ALA A 11 16.73 -13.95 10.05
CA ALA A 11 16.85 -14.95 9.01
C ALA A 11 17.16 -14.24 7.69
N LEU A 12 18.45 -14.15 7.33
CA LEU A 12 18.84 -13.89 5.94
C LEU A 12 18.26 -15.01 5.08
N ALA A 13 17.23 -14.68 4.30
CA ALA A 13 16.77 -15.56 3.24
C ALA A 13 17.82 -15.52 2.11
N PRO A 14 18.39 -16.66 1.68
CA PRO A 14 19.33 -16.67 0.56
C PRO A 14 18.54 -16.53 -0.73
N ALA A 15 18.35 -15.29 -1.20
CA ALA A 15 17.82 -15.00 -2.52
C ALA A 15 18.90 -15.24 -3.61
N LEU A 16 19.39 -16.48 -3.69
CA LEU A 16 20.24 -16.93 -4.78
C LEU A 16 19.37 -17.08 -6.03
N LEU A 17 19.42 -16.10 -6.93
CA LEU A 17 18.83 -16.23 -8.26
C LEU A 17 19.84 -15.84 -9.35
N LEU A 18 19.97 -16.72 -10.35
CA LEU A 18 20.88 -16.57 -11.48
C LEU A 18 20.60 -15.29 -12.27
N LEU A 19 21.59 -14.41 -12.39
CA LEU A 19 21.62 -13.38 -13.43
C LEU A 19 22.00 -14.02 -14.77
N ALA A 20 21.09 -14.82 -15.33
CA ALA A 20 21.21 -15.45 -16.64
C ALA A 20 20.23 -14.83 -17.65
N ALA A 21 20.21 -13.49 -17.72
CA ALA A 21 19.65 -12.77 -18.85
C ALA A 21 20.67 -12.76 -19.99
N LEU A 22 20.25 -13.09 -21.21
CA LEU A 22 21.11 -13.02 -22.40
C LEU A 22 21.40 -11.56 -22.76
N PHE A 23 22.42 -10.99 -22.14
CA PHE A 23 23.14 -9.86 -22.72
C PHE A 23 24.03 -10.40 -23.85
N PRO A 24 24.19 -9.66 -24.98
CA PRO A 24 25.20 -10.01 -25.97
C PRO A 24 26.57 -10.05 -25.30
N ALA A 25 27.35 -11.10 -25.60
CA ALA A 25 28.58 -11.44 -24.88
C ALA A 25 29.65 -10.35 -25.00
N ASN A 26 29.63 -9.39 -24.06
CA ASN A 26 30.65 -8.37 -23.82
C ASN A 26 30.85 -8.07 -22.32
N ALA A 27 30.13 -8.77 -21.43
CA ALA A 27 30.34 -8.66 -19.99
C ALA A 27 31.65 -9.37 -19.61
N LEU A 28 32.70 -8.59 -19.31
CA LEU A 28 34.07 -9.05 -19.06
C LEU A 28 34.61 -9.99 -20.15
N ALA A 29 34.73 -9.46 -21.37
CA ALA A 29 35.34 -10.15 -22.51
C ALA A 29 36.86 -10.37 -22.32
N VAL A 30 37.23 -11.45 -21.63
CA VAL A 30 38.34 -12.33 -22.05
C VAL A 30 37.88 -13.78 -21.90
N ASP A 31 37.15 -14.27 -22.90
CA ASP A 31 37.04 -15.71 -23.12
C ASP A 31 38.45 -16.29 -23.34
N GLY A 32 38.67 -17.53 -22.88
CA GLY A 32 39.98 -18.19 -22.81
C GLY A 32 40.60 -18.61 -24.16
N HIS A 33 40.54 -17.74 -25.16
CA HIS A 33 41.22 -17.87 -26.45
C HIS A 33 42.09 -16.64 -26.68
N ALA A 34 43.32 -16.82 -27.14
CA ALA A 34 44.27 -15.73 -27.35
C ALA A 34 43.73 -14.70 -28.37
N ILE A 35 43.21 -13.57 -27.88
CA ILE A 35 42.76 -12.46 -28.72
C ILE A 35 44.00 -11.76 -29.30
N LYS A 36 44.16 -11.91 -30.61
CA LYS A 36 45.24 -11.28 -31.37
C LYS A 36 44.81 -9.86 -31.77
N GLY A 37 44.93 -8.88 -30.87
CA GLY A 37 44.78 -7.45 -31.21
C GLY A 37 44.31 -6.52 -30.07
N ASP A 38 45.12 -5.50 -29.82
CA ASP A 38 44.82 -4.09 -29.49
C ASP A 38 43.90 -3.67 -28.32
N ALA A 39 43.16 -4.57 -27.66
CA ALA A 39 42.31 -4.20 -26.51
C ALA A 39 43.13 -3.96 -25.22
N THR A 40 43.71 -2.77 -25.08
CA THR A 40 44.36 -2.31 -23.84
C THR A 40 43.40 -1.63 -22.86
N THR A 41 42.11 -1.52 -23.20
CA THR A 41 41.07 -0.96 -22.32
C THR A 41 40.33 -2.07 -21.57
N VAL A 42 40.21 -1.92 -20.25
CA VAL A 42 39.34 -2.76 -19.41
C VAL A 42 38.11 -1.95 -19.02
N LYS A 43 36.92 -2.49 -19.35
CA LYS A 43 35.62 -1.94 -18.91
C LYS A 43 35.12 -2.71 -17.70
N VAL A 44 34.72 -1.99 -16.65
CA VAL A 44 34.15 -2.58 -15.42
C VAL A 44 32.69 -2.13 -15.29
N PRO A 45 31.72 -2.98 -15.67
CA PRO A 45 30.31 -2.66 -15.53
C PRO A 45 29.86 -2.71 -14.06
N VAL A 46 29.06 -1.73 -13.68
CA VAL A 46 28.54 -1.46 -12.35
C VAL A 46 27.05 -1.19 -12.42
N SER A 47 26.27 -1.86 -11.58
CA SER A 47 24.84 -1.59 -11.40
C SER A 47 24.54 -1.30 -9.93
N VAL A 48 23.54 -0.45 -9.69
CA VAL A 48 22.99 -0.24 -8.35
C VAL A 48 21.49 -0.48 -8.39
N THR A 49 21.04 -1.29 -7.45
CA THR A 49 19.67 -1.78 -7.36
C THR A 49 19.06 -1.44 -6.02
N THR A 50 17.74 -1.28 -6.01
CA THR A 50 16.94 -1.00 -4.82
C THR A 50 15.85 -2.04 -4.61
N SER A 51 15.64 -2.44 -3.35
CA SER A 51 14.53 -3.29 -2.93
C SER A 51 13.68 -2.60 -1.86
N GLY A 52 12.41 -3.02 -1.73
CA GLY A 52 11.41 -2.32 -0.91
C GLY A 52 10.89 -1.04 -1.59
N GLN A 53 10.41 -0.07 -0.80
CA GLN A 53 10.00 1.24 -1.33
C GLN A 53 11.22 2.15 -1.45
N GLY A 54 12.03 1.90 -2.49
CA GLY A 54 13.19 2.70 -2.86
C GLY A 54 12.85 4.19 -3.08
N ILE A 55 13.86 5.05 -3.09
CA ILE A 55 13.64 6.50 -3.23
C ILE A 55 13.58 6.85 -4.73
N PRO A 56 12.48 7.49 -5.21
CA PRO A 56 12.34 7.83 -6.63
C PRO A 56 13.47 8.72 -7.14
N GLY A 57 14.24 8.23 -8.11
CA GLY A 57 15.30 8.98 -8.78
C GLY A 57 16.63 9.10 -8.02
N GLU A 58 16.85 8.31 -6.96
CA GLU A 58 18.10 8.31 -6.20
C GLU A 58 19.30 7.82 -7.04
N THR A 59 20.45 8.46 -6.82
CA THR A 59 21.75 8.14 -7.43
C THR A 59 22.74 7.79 -6.34
N TYR A 60 23.60 6.80 -6.60
CA TYR A 60 24.59 6.27 -5.67
C TYR A 60 25.98 6.41 -6.28
N THR A 61 26.91 6.97 -5.51
CA THR A 61 28.30 7.07 -5.95
C THR A 61 28.99 5.73 -5.73
N VAL A 62 29.55 5.15 -6.78
CA VAL A 62 30.43 3.98 -6.71
C VAL A 62 31.86 4.44 -6.93
N LYS A 63 32.79 3.90 -6.14
CA LYS A 63 34.20 4.24 -6.13
C LYS A 63 35.07 3.07 -6.59
N ILE A 64 36.12 3.35 -7.35
CA ILE A 64 37.24 2.44 -7.62
C ILE A 64 38.53 3.02 -7.03
N GLU A 65 39.34 2.17 -6.40
CA GLU A 65 40.63 2.52 -5.81
C GLU A 65 41.67 1.45 -6.14
N ALA A 66 42.87 1.87 -6.54
CA ALA A 66 44.01 0.97 -6.73
C ALA A 66 44.59 0.51 -5.39
N GLU A 67 44.91 -0.79 -5.30
CA GLU A 67 45.67 -1.39 -4.19
C GLU A 67 47.15 -1.55 -4.52
N THR A 68 47.51 -1.52 -5.81
CA THR A 68 48.89 -1.58 -6.32
C THR A 68 49.38 -0.20 -6.76
N ASP A 69 50.56 0.22 -6.30
CA ASP A 69 51.16 1.49 -6.71
C ASP A 69 51.42 1.56 -8.22
N GLY A 70 51.22 2.74 -8.81
CA GLY A 70 51.34 2.97 -10.25
C GLY A 70 50.31 2.23 -11.14
N ALA A 71 49.21 1.72 -10.56
CA ALA A 71 48.13 1.12 -11.35
C ALA A 71 47.40 2.15 -12.23
N PRO A 72 47.06 1.81 -13.49
CA PRO A 72 46.21 2.66 -14.33
C PRO A 72 44.84 2.91 -13.70
N MET A 73 44.50 4.17 -13.47
CA MET A 73 43.19 4.58 -12.96
C MET A 73 42.30 5.11 -14.09
N PRO A 74 40.96 4.96 -13.99
CA PRO A 74 40.03 5.66 -14.87
C PRO A 74 40.11 7.18 -14.69
N SER A 75 39.51 7.93 -15.62
CA SER A 75 39.53 9.42 -15.61
C SER A 75 38.90 10.04 -14.36
N THR A 76 37.98 9.32 -13.72
CA THR A 76 37.40 9.63 -12.40
C THR A 76 37.44 8.36 -11.56
N SER A 77 37.80 8.47 -10.28
CA SER A 77 37.76 7.34 -9.34
C SER A 77 36.36 7.05 -8.81
N GLU A 78 35.37 7.88 -9.14
CA GLU A 78 34.00 7.84 -8.64
C GLU A 78 33.03 8.12 -9.80
N ILE A 79 31.93 7.37 -9.86
CA ILE A 79 30.84 7.55 -10.83
C ILE A 79 29.50 7.50 -10.10
N ASP A 80 28.54 8.30 -10.55
CA ASP A 80 27.16 8.25 -10.05
C ASP A 80 26.33 7.27 -10.88
N VAL A 81 25.77 6.27 -10.19
CA VAL A 81 24.95 5.20 -10.77
C VAL A 81 23.52 5.38 -10.27
N LYS A 82 22.57 5.43 -11.21
CA LYS A 82 21.16 5.55 -10.87
C LYS A 82 20.65 4.25 -10.24
N GLY A 83 19.94 4.34 -9.12
CA GLY A 83 19.26 3.19 -8.53
C GLY A 83 18.07 2.73 -9.38
N GLU A 84 18.02 1.43 -9.68
CA GLU A 84 16.85 0.82 -10.31
C GLU A 84 16.13 -0.17 -9.38
N GLU A 85 14.81 -0.19 -9.44
CA GLU A 85 13.97 -1.11 -8.65
C GLU A 85 14.10 -2.55 -9.17
N LEU A 86 14.50 -3.50 -8.30
CA LEU A 86 14.63 -4.92 -8.65
C LEU A 86 13.27 -5.59 -8.85
N LYS A 87 12.73 -5.51 -10.08
CA LYS A 87 11.47 -6.17 -10.45
C LYS A 87 11.71 -7.64 -10.77
N ALA A 88 11.09 -8.52 -9.98
CA ALA A 88 11.21 -9.98 -10.09
C ALA A 88 12.68 -10.49 -10.10
N GLY A 89 13.57 -9.82 -9.35
CA GLY A 89 14.98 -10.21 -9.23
C GLY A 89 15.81 -10.03 -10.50
N THR A 90 15.33 -9.25 -11.48
CA THR A 90 16.05 -9.02 -12.75
C THR A 90 16.34 -7.52 -12.92
N TYR A 91 17.62 -7.15 -13.02
CA TYR A 91 18.05 -5.82 -13.47
C TYR A 91 17.80 -5.66 -14.98
N LYS A 92 17.39 -4.45 -15.42
CA LYS A 92 17.01 -4.18 -16.82
C LYS A 92 17.65 -2.94 -17.43
N GLY A 93 18.32 -2.10 -16.66
CA GLY A 93 19.08 -0.97 -17.17
C GLY A 93 20.38 -1.37 -17.86
N ASP A 94 20.99 -0.41 -18.52
CA ASP A 94 22.38 -0.50 -18.98
C ASP A 94 23.30 -0.14 -17.80
N PRO A 95 24.31 -0.98 -17.45
CA PRO A 95 25.21 -0.67 -16.34
C PRO A 95 26.08 0.54 -16.65
N ALA A 96 26.44 1.30 -15.61
CA ALA A 96 27.50 2.31 -15.70
C ALA A 96 28.87 1.61 -15.79
N GLU A 97 29.89 2.25 -16.35
CA GLU A 97 31.20 1.63 -16.57
C GLU A 97 32.35 2.49 -16.04
N PHE A 98 33.36 1.83 -15.42
CA PHE A 98 34.70 2.40 -15.33
C PHE A 98 35.54 1.94 -16.53
N ASP A 99 36.20 2.90 -17.19
CA ASP A 99 37.08 2.65 -18.33
C ASP A 99 38.55 2.86 -17.93
N LEU A 100 39.31 1.77 -17.83
CA LEU A 100 40.72 1.77 -17.47
C LEU A 100 41.58 1.57 -18.73
N ASP A 101 42.48 2.51 -19.01
CA ASP A 101 43.43 2.42 -20.13
C ASP A 101 44.80 1.88 -19.70
N PHE A 102 45.15 0.67 -20.14
CA PHE A 102 46.45 0.04 -19.93
C PHE A 102 47.43 0.27 -21.10
N SER A 103 47.14 1.14 -22.07
CA SER A 103 48.00 1.42 -23.23
C SER A 103 49.44 1.83 -22.88
N LYS A 104 49.66 2.33 -21.67
CA LYS A 104 50.97 2.76 -21.12
C LYS A 104 51.36 2.01 -19.84
N ALA A 105 50.66 0.92 -19.52
CA ALA A 105 50.98 0.08 -18.38
C ALA A 105 52.33 -0.64 -18.56
N ARG A 106 52.87 -1.14 -17.45
CA ARG A 106 54.04 -2.04 -17.45
C ARG A 106 53.54 -3.48 -17.30
N VAL A 107 54.40 -4.44 -17.67
CA VAL A 107 54.16 -5.85 -17.32
C VAL A 107 54.04 -5.98 -15.80
N GLY A 108 52.94 -6.58 -15.35
CA GLY A 108 52.60 -6.65 -13.94
C GLY A 108 51.16 -7.08 -13.66
N ILE A 109 50.87 -7.24 -12.38
CA ILE A 109 49.54 -7.52 -11.86
C ILE A 109 49.08 -6.29 -11.09
N TYR A 110 47.93 -5.75 -11.48
CA TYR A 110 47.30 -4.58 -10.92
C TYR A 110 46.05 -4.99 -10.14
N LYS A 111 45.89 -4.48 -8.93
CA LYS A 111 44.75 -4.80 -8.06
C LYS A 111 43.95 -3.55 -7.73
N TYR A 112 42.64 -3.69 -7.67
CA TYR A 112 41.70 -2.62 -7.38
C TYR A 112 40.58 -3.13 -6.47
N ARG A 113 40.06 -2.24 -5.63
CA ARG A 113 38.79 -2.41 -4.92
C ARG A 113 37.73 -1.51 -5.54
N ILE A 114 36.51 -2.02 -5.69
CA ILE A 114 35.33 -1.28 -6.12
C ILE A 114 34.28 -1.40 -5.03
N SER A 115 33.76 -0.27 -4.55
CA SER A 115 32.82 -0.21 -3.44
C SER A 115 31.83 0.95 -3.62
N GLN A 116 30.58 0.76 -3.19
CA GLN A 116 29.64 1.86 -3.06
C GLN A 116 30.07 2.82 -1.93
N VAL A 117 30.03 4.12 -2.18
CA VAL A 117 30.11 5.13 -1.12
C VAL A 117 28.73 5.19 -0.47
N ALA A 118 28.62 4.78 0.80
CA ALA A 118 27.36 4.81 1.53
C ALA A 118 26.81 6.25 1.57
N PRO A 119 25.63 6.53 0.97
CA PRO A 119 25.06 7.88 0.94
C PRO A 119 24.50 8.25 2.32
N GLU A 120 24.20 9.54 2.50
CA GLU A 120 23.60 10.02 3.75
C GLU A 120 22.18 9.45 3.92
N ASN A 121 21.94 8.74 5.03
CA ASN A 121 20.63 8.15 5.35
C ASN A 121 19.60 9.18 5.83
N THR A 122 19.37 10.23 5.03
CA THR A 122 18.49 11.37 5.35
C THR A 122 17.04 10.95 5.65
N THR A 123 16.62 9.80 5.11
CA THR A 123 15.29 9.20 5.33
C THR A 123 15.21 8.35 6.60
N GLY A 124 16.33 7.78 7.06
CA GLY A 124 16.36 6.74 8.09
C GLY A 124 15.79 5.39 7.66
N ARG A 125 15.54 5.19 6.35
CA ARG A 125 14.91 3.97 5.79
C ARG A 125 15.90 3.06 5.04
N GLY A 126 17.06 3.58 4.66
CA GLY A 126 18.03 2.85 3.84
C GLY A 126 18.93 1.93 4.66
N GLU A 127 19.08 0.69 4.20
CA GLU A 127 20.19 -0.20 4.50
C GLU A 127 21.05 -0.31 3.23
N TYR A 128 22.29 0.16 3.30
CA TYR A 128 23.16 0.34 2.14
C TYR A 128 24.13 -0.82 1.98
N ASP A 129 24.38 -1.20 0.72
CA ASP A 129 25.36 -2.22 0.40
C ASP A 129 26.77 -1.78 0.82
N SER A 130 27.49 -2.67 1.50
CA SER A 130 28.89 -2.50 1.94
C SER A 130 29.83 -3.54 1.32
N THR A 131 29.34 -4.29 0.32
CA THR A 131 30.13 -5.24 -0.47
C THR A 131 31.31 -4.52 -1.13
N VAL A 132 32.45 -5.21 -1.17
CA VAL A 132 33.64 -4.77 -1.91
C VAL A 132 33.91 -5.79 -2.99
N TYR A 133 34.03 -5.33 -4.24
CA TYR A 133 34.49 -6.13 -5.36
C TYR A 133 35.99 -5.94 -5.55
N TYR A 134 36.70 -7.03 -5.77
CA TYR A 134 38.15 -7.05 -5.97
C TYR A 134 38.45 -7.37 -7.42
N MET A 135 39.01 -6.41 -8.15
CA MET A 135 39.46 -6.62 -9.52
C MET A 135 40.96 -6.87 -9.55
N THR A 136 41.36 -7.94 -10.25
CA THR A 136 42.75 -8.17 -10.65
C THR A 136 42.85 -8.02 -12.16
N VAL A 137 43.80 -7.19 -12.62
CA VAL A 137 44.16 -7.05 -14.04
C VAL A 137 45.62 -7.45 -14.24
N THR A 138 45.87 -8.41 -15.12
CA THR A 138 47.23 -8.80 -15.53
C THR A 138 47.53 -8.19 -16.89
N TYR A 139 48.64 -7.45 -16.98
CA TYR A 139 49.23 -6.97 -18.23
C TYR A 139 50.52 -7.76 -18.48
N GLU A 140 50.64 -8.43 -19.62
CA GLU A 140 51.81 -9.24 -19.95
C GLU A 140 52.17 -9.24 -21.44
N HIS A 141 53.39 -9.70 -21.72
CA HIS A 141 53.87 -10.05 -23.05
C HIS A 141 53.90 -11.58 -23.17
N PRO A 142 52.91 -12.22 -23.80
CA PRO A 142 52.82 -13.69 -23.87
C PRO A 142 54.09 -14.31 -24.46
N ASP A 143 54.57 -15.40 -23.85
CA ASP A 143 55.82 -16.09 -24.21
C ASP A 143 57.09 -15.21 -24.19
N GLY A 144 57.03 -14.01 -23.59
CA GLY A 144 58.09 -13.00 -23.66
C GLY A 144 58.15 -12.24 -24.99
N ASP A 145 57.16 -12.41 -25.88
CA ASP A 145 57.09 -11.73 -27.16
C ASP A 145 56.64 -10.27 -26.98
N MET A 146 57.62 -9.36 -26.91
CA MET A 146 57.43 -7.92 -26.79
C MET A 146 56.58 -7.28 -27.92
N SER A 147 56.30 -8.00 -29.01
CA SER A 147 55.38 -7.54 -30.07
C SER A 147 53.90 -7.85 -29.80
N LYS A 148 53.61 -8.64 -28.75
CA LYS A 148 52.26 -8.97 -28.29
C LYS A 148 52.02 -8.40 -26.90
N THR A 149 50.85 -7.84 -26.67
CA THR A 149 50.35 -7.51 -25.34
C THR A 149 49.09 -8.31 -25.09
N LEU A 150 48.93 -8.83 -23.87
CA LEU A 150 47.68 -9.39 -23.37
C LEU A 150 47.29 -8.66 -22.09
N VAL A 151 46.04 -8.20 -22.03
CA VAL A 151 45.41 -7.65 -20.82
C VAL A 151 44.27 -8.58 -20.44
N THR A 152 44.28 -9.09 -19.22
CA THR A 152 43.19 -9.93 -18.69
C THR A 152 42.66 -9.36 -17.39
N ALA A 153 41.35 -9.38 -17.19
CA ALA A 153 40.70 -8.86 -15.99
C ALA A 153 39.75 -9.91 -15.38
N ALA A 154 39.72 -9.97 -14.06
CA ALA A 154 38.74 -10.75 -13.30
C ALA A 154 38.29 -9.96 -12.08
N VAL A 155 36.97 -9.93 -11.85
CA VAL A 155 36.34 -9.29 -10.69
C VAL A 155 35.76 -10.37 -9.79
N HIS A 156 36.05 -10.31 -8.50
CA HIS A 156 35.53 -11.22 -7.47
C HIS A 156 34.76 -10.44 -6.41
N GLU A 157 33.65 -11.00 -5.95
CA GLU A 157 32.76 -10.42 -4.95
C GLU A 157 33.20 -10.75 -3.52
N GLY A 158 33.23 -9.75 -2.64
CA GLY A 158 33.43 -9.88 -1.19
C GLY A 158 34.89 -10.09 -0.76
N THR A 159 35.67 -10.87 -1.51
CA THR A 159 37.11 -11.11 -1.27
C THR A 159 37.89 -11.25 -2.60
N PRO A 160 39.22 -11.12 -2.61
CA PRO A 160 40.03 -11.29 -3.82
C PRO A 160 39.90 -12.67 -4.50
N GLU A 161 39.60 -13.71 -3.72
CA GLU A 161 39.34 -15.09 -4.17
C GLU A 161 37.84 -15.47 -4.08
N GLY A 162 36.94 -14.48 -4.05
CA GLY A 162 35.50 -14.67 -3.91
C GLY A 162 34.79 -15.15 -5.17
N THR A 163 33.46 -14.96 -5.24
CA THR A 163 32.68 -15.34 -6.42
C THR A 163 33.08 -14.49 -7.62
N LYS A 164 33.53 -15.10 -8.72
CA LYS A 164 33.81 -14.36 -9.96
C LYS A 164 32.50 -13.84 -10.54
N VAL A 165 32.41 -12.53 -10.76
CA VAL A 165 31.21 -11.85 -11.28
C VAL A 165 31.50 -11.14 -12.60
N ALA A 166 30.45 -10.95 -13.40
CA ALA A 166 30.52 -10.22 -14.68
C ALA A 166 30.21 -8.71 -14.54
N VAL A 167 29.55 -8.31 -13.45
CA VAL A 167 29.09 -6.95 -13.12
C VAL A 167 29.22 -6.76 -11.61
N CYS A 168 29.64 -5.57 -11.16
CA CYS A 168 29.59 -5.19 -9.74
C CYS A 168 28.17 -4.71 -9.41
N ASN A 169 27.35 -5.49 -8.69
CA ASN A 169 25.95 -5.15 -8.43
C ASN A 169 25.69 -4.84 -6.96
N PHE A 170 25.60 -3.56 -6.62
CA PHE A 170 25.24 -3.13 -5.27
C PHE A 170 23.73 -3.17 -5.07
N THR A 171 23.27 -3.73 -3.95
CA THR A 171 21.85 -3.91 -3.61
C THR A 171 21.49 -3.19 -2.32
N ASN A 172 20.80 -2.06 -2.45
CA ASN A 172 20.33 -1.27 -1.32
C ASN A 172 18.88 -1.65 -0.96
N THR A 173 18.54 -1.65 0.32
CA THR A 173 17.20 -2.04 0.79
C THR A 173 16.55 -0.88 1.53
N TYR A 174 15.28 -0.61 1.26
CA TYR A 174 14.53 0.48 1.87
C TYR A 174 13.31 -0.03 2.61
N ALA A 175 13.22 0.31 3.89
CA ALA A 175 12.01 0.11 4.68
C ALA A 175 10.81 0.81 4.01
N ASN A 176 9.65 0.15 4.04
CA ASN A 176 8.40 0.71 3.55
C ASN A 176 8.09 2.05 4.24
N LEU A 177 7.46 2.95 3.50
CA LEU A 177 6.93 4.20 4.05
C LEU A 177 5.77 3.89 5.03
N PRO A 178 5.62 4.68 6.11
CA PRO A 178 4.35 4.75 6.84
C PRO A 178 3.22 5.07 5.86
N ALA A 179 2.08 4.41 6.04
CA ALA A 179 0.92 4.64 5.19
C ALA A 179 0.50 6.12 5.20
N GLY A 180 0.06 6.62 4.06
CA GLY A 180 -0.69 7.87 4.00
C GLY A 180 -2.09 7.62 4.54
N GLU A 181 -2.61 8.50 5.39
CA GLU A 181 -3.90 8.28 6.06
C GLU A 181 -4.83 9.49 5.91
N ILE A 182 -6.12 9.23 5.71
CA ILE A 182 -7.20 10.23 5.85
C ILE A 182 -8.38 9.61 6.59
N ASP A 183 -9.10 10.43 7.35
CA ASP A 183 -10.47 10.15 7.75
C ASP A 183 -11.41 11.14 7.02
N PRO A 184 -12.36 10.67 6.19
CA PRO A 184 -13.37 11.53 5.56
C PRO A 184 -14.56 11.79 6.50
N PRO A 185 -14.76 13.03 7.00
CA PRO A 185 -15.96 13.37 7.76
C PRO A 185 -17.17 13.52 6.85
N VAL A 186 -18.33 13.05 7.32
CA VAL A 186 -19.65 13.28 6.72
C VAL A 186 -20.55 14.05 7.69
N THR A 187 -21.14 15.15 7.21
CA THR A 187 -22.00 16.06 7.97
C THR A 187 -23.45 15.91 7.54
N LYS A 188 -24.34 15.79 8.54
CA LYS A 188 -25.78 15.71 8.37
C LYS A 188 -26.50 16.97 8.88
N LYS A 189 -27.36 17.55 8.04
CA LYS A 189 -28.27 18.65 8.36
C LYS A 189 -29.73 18.32 8.02
N ILE A 190 -30.66 18.95 8.71
CA ILE A 190 -32.11 18.84 8.52
C ILE A 190 -32.71 20.25 8.41
N ALA A 191 -33.25 20.57 7.23
CA ALA A 191 -33.99 21.80 6.97
C ALA A 191 -35.51 21.60 7.18
N GLY A 192 -36.26 22.70 7.32
CA GLY A 192 -37.72 22.68 7.40
C GLY A 192 -38.24 22.66 8.84
N ASP A 193 -39.28 21.85 9.09
CA ASP A 193 -39.87 21.69 10.42
C ASP A 193 -38.88 20.99 11.37
N LYS A 194 -39.03 21.22 12.68
CA LYS A 194 -38.25 20.46 13.68
C LYS A 194 -38.94 19.11 13.96
N PRO A 195 -38.29 17.97 13.68
CA PRO A 195 -38.88 16.66 13.95
C PRO A 195 -38.99 16.41 15.46
N ALA A 196 -40.13 15.88 15.90
CA ALA A 196 -40.40 15.63 17.32
C ALA A 196 -39.66 14.41 17.89
N LYS A 197 -39.15 13.54 17.01
CA LYS A 197 -38.25 12.42 17.30
C LYS A 197 -37.12 12.47 16.27
N LYS A 198 -35.90 12.16 16.68
CA LYS A 198 -34.80 12.01 15.72
C LYS A 198 -34.96 10.71 14.94
N SER A 199 -34.50 10.73 13.69
CA SER A 199 -34.33 9.53 12.85
C SER A 199 -32.85 9.26 12.64
N THR A 200 -32.50 8.02 12.34
CA THR A 200 -31.12 7.63 12.01
C THR A 200 -30.91 7.71 10.50
N PHE A 201 -29.85 8.39 10.06
CA PHE A 201 -29.47 8.51 8.65
C PHE A 201 -28.19 7.73 8.39
N ASP A 202 -28.14 7.01 7.28
CA ASP A 202 -27.05 6.10 6.94
C ASP A 202 -26.32 6.62 5.69
N PHE A 203 -25.00 6.72 5.76
CA PHE A 203 -24.13 7.17 4.67
C PHE A 203 -23.22 6.03 4.25
N VAL A 204 -23.02 5.89 2.94
CA VAL A 204 -22.17 4.88 2.33
C VAL A 204 -20.92 5.53 1.76
N LEU A 205 -19.77 4.95 2.05
CA LEU A 205 -18.52 5.12 1.32
C LEU A 205 -18.31 3.86 0.45
N GLU A 206 -18.43 4.01 -0.86
CA GLU A 206 -18.26 2.95 -1.85
C GLU A 206 -16.92 3.11 -2.57
N SER A 207 -16.14 2.04 -2.65
CA SER A 207 -14.87 1.97 -3.37
C SER A 207 -15.09 1.91 -4.89
N ILE A 208 -14.31 2.68 -5.65
CA ILE A 208 -14.16 2.50 -7.10
C ILE A 208 -12.85 1.75 -7.37
N ASP A 209 -12.89 0.81 -8.33
CA ASP A 209 -11.75 0.03 -8.82
C ASP A 209 -10.88 -0.65 -7.74
N GLY A 210 -11.47 -0.97 -6.58
CA GLY A 210 -10.78 -1.63 -5.48
C GLY A 210 -9.92 -0.70 -4.62
N ALA A 211 -10.17 0.62 -4.66
CA ALA A 211 -9.61 1.57 -3.71
C ALA A 211 -9.80 1.12 -2.23
N PRO A 212 -8.79 1.30 -1.36
CA PRO A 212 -8.82 0.80 0.02
C PRO A 212 -9.93 1.48 0.84
N LEU A 213 -10.56 0.76 1.75
CA LEU A 213 -11.61 1.26 2.64
C LEU A 213 -11.19 1.11 4.11
N PRO A 214 -11.87 1.81 5.05
CA PRO A 214 -11.63 1.63 6.48
C PRO A 214 -12.02 0.23 6.96
N GLU A 215 -11.61 -0.11 8.18
CA GLU A 215 -11.95 -1.39 8.82
C GLU A 215 -13.47 -1.60 8.91
N GLY A 216 -13.92 -2.85 8.75
CA GLY A 216 -15.33 -3.22 8.81
C GLY A 216 -16.10 -3.11 7.49
N ALA A 217 -15.48 -2.57 6.44
CA ALA A 217 -16.04 -2.55 5.08
C ALA A 217 -16.36 -3.97 4.55
N LYS A 218 -17.42 -4.08 3.75
CA LYS A 218 -17.89 -5.33 3.13
C LYS A 218 -18.33 -5.04 1.69
N ASP A 219 -18.05 -5.97 0.78
CA ASP A 219 -18.50 -5.90 -0.63
C ASP A 219 -18.17 -4.56 -1.33
N GLY A 220 -17.00 -4.00 -1.02
CA GLY A 220 -16.55 -2.71 -1.56
C GLY A 220 -17.25 -1.48 -0.97
N LYS A 221 -17.93 -1.60 0.18
CA LYS A 221 -18.68 -0.53 0.83
C LYS A 221 -18.48 -0.49 2.34
N LEU A 222 -18.55 0.70 2.91
CA LEU A 222 -18.69 0.91 4.35
C LEU A 222 -19.91 1.81 4.60
N THR A 223 -20.75 1.44 5.57
CA THR A 223 -21.92 2.23 5.98
C THR A 223 -21.71 2.74 7.40
N THR A 224 -21.89 4.05 7.60
CA THR A 224 -21.89 4.71 8.92
C THR A 224 -23.24 5.38 9.16
N SER A 225 -23.62 5.59 10.42
CA SER A 225 -24.98 6.02 10.80
C SER A 225 -24.96 7.11 11.88
N ILE A 226 -25.81 8.13 11.74
CA ILE A 226 -25.96 9.21 12.74
C ILE A 226 -27.43 9.45 13.11
N GLU A 227 -27.70 9.77 14.37
CA GLU A 227 -29.06 10.09 14.87
C GLU A 227 -29.33 11.61 14.86
N GLY A 228 -30.14 12.07 13.92
CA GLY A 228 -30.46 13.48 13.71
C GLY A 228 -29.37 14.23 12.93
N GLU A 229 -29.07 15.46 13.34
CA GLU A 229 -28.01 16.29 12.76
C GLU A 229 -26.67 16.09 13.51
N GLY A 230 -25.56 16.29 12.80
CA GLY A 230 -24.22 16.22 13.37
C GLY A 230 -23.14 15.94 12.33
N SER A 231 -21.97 15.50 12.78
CA SER A 231 -20.92 14.94 11.92
C SER A 231 -20.48 13.59 12.47
N ILE A 232 -20.13 12.68 11.57
CA ILE A 232 -19.54 11.38 11.87
C ILE A 232 -18.40 11.12 10.88
N GLU A 233 -17.48 10.24 11.24
CA GLU A 233 -16.34 9.83 10.42
C GLU A 233 -16.62 8.45 9.81
N PHE A 234 -16.04 8.19 8.63
CA PHE A 234 -16.04 6.84 8.05
C PHE A 234 -14.93 5.97 8.67
N GLY A 235 -13.92 6.57 9.29
CA GLY A 235 -12.75 5.88 9.79
C GLY A 235 -11.55 6.03 8.86
N THR A 236 -10.36 5.77 9.40
CA THR A 236 -9.09 5.90 8.68
C THR A 236 -9.00 5.00 7.45
N ILE A 237 -8.71 5.60 6.30
CA ILE A 237 -8.27 4.92 5.08
C ILE A 237 -6.75 5.00 5.00
N ALA A 238 -6.08 3.84 4.93
CA ALA A 238 -4.63 3.74 4.83
C ALA A 238 -4.16 3.43 3.38
N TYR A 239 -3.23 4.22 2.87
CA TYR A 239 -2.65 4.11 1.53
C TYR A 239 -1.17 3.72 1.61
N THR A 240 -0.84 2.55 1.08
CA THR A 240 0.53 1.97 1.10
C THR A 240 1.24 2.05 -0.26
N LYS A 241 0.62 2.68 -1.27
CA LYS A 241 1.14 2.86 -2.63
C LYS A 241 0.75 4.25 -3.15
N ALA A 242 1.58 4.81 -4.03
CA ALA A 242 1.19 5.98 -4.81
C ALA A 242 0.12 5.62 -5.85
N GLY A 243 -0.73 6.59 -6.18
CA GLY A 243 -1.83 6.41 -7.12
C GLY A 243 -2.91 7.47 -6.94
N THR A 244 -3.97 7.36 -7.75
CA THR A 244 -5.24 8.08 -7.53
C THR A 244 -6.30 7.05 -7.16
N TYR A 245 -7.00 7.31 -6.07
CA TYR A 245 -8.06 6.46 -5.55
C TYR A 245 -9.38 7.23 -5.62
N GLU A 246 -10.45 6.59 -6.08
CA GLU A 246 -11.77 7.20 -6.16
C GLU A 246 -12.80 6.46 -5.29
N TYR A 247 -13.75 7.23 -4.77
CA TYR A 247 -14.84 6.74 -3.93
C TYR A 247 -16.15 7.44 -4.28
N ARG A 248 -17.28 6.77 -4.07
CA ARG A 248 -18.60 7.39 -4.08
C ARG A 248 -19.13 7.51 -2.65
N CYS A 249 -19.63 8.69 -2.31
CA CYS A 249 -20.25 8.96 -1.02
C CYS A 249 -21.71 9.38 -1.23
N TYR A 250 -22.65 8.69 -0.59
CA TYR A 250 -24.08 8.96 -0.72
C TYR A 250 -24.87 8.58 0.54
N GLU A 251 -26.06 9.19 0.71
CA GLU A 251 -27.01 8.83 1.76
C GLU A 251 -27.99 7.74 1.28
N ILE A 252 -28.39 6.84 2.18
CA ILE A 252 -29.43 5.85 1.93
C ILE A 252 -30.81 6.48 2.21
N ASP A 253 -31.63 6.62 1.17
CA ASP A 253 -33.05 6.95 1.29
C ASP A 253 -33.82 5.75 1.87
N LYS A 254 -34.20 5.84 3.15
CA LYS A 254 -34.98 4.83 3.86
C LYS A 254 -36.49 5.07 3.80
N GLY A 255 -36.95 6.15 3.15
CA GLY A 255 -38.37 6.48 3.07
C GLY A 255 -39.03 6.83 4.42
N GLU A 256 -38.26 7.35 5.40
CA GLU A 256 -38.78 7.78 6.70
C GLU A 256 -39.86 8.87 6.56
N ASP A 257 -40.96 8.74 7.30
CA ASP A 257 -42.13 9.62 7.15
C ASP A 257 -41.81 11.09 7.46
N GLY A 258 -42.32 11.98 6.62
CA GLY A 258 -42.06 13.42 6.67
C GLY A 258 -40.68 13.86 6.16
N TYR A 259 -39.75 12.97 5.82
CA TYR A 259 -38.44 13.34 5.27
C TYR A 259 -38.38 13.30 3.75
N THR A 260 -37.72 14.31 3.17
CA THR A 260 -37.19 14.29 1.81
C THR A 260 -35.67 14.17 1.90
N TYR A 261 -35.13 13.09 1.34
CA TYR A 261 -33.71 12.76 1.41
C TYR A 261 -32.88 13.53 0.38
N ASP A 262 -31.66 13.89 0.76
CA ASP A 262 -30.64 14.41 -0.17
C ASP A 262 -30.26 13.30 -1.17
N LYS A 263 -30.23 13.66 -2.46
CA LYS A 263 -29.91 12.74 -3.57
C LYS A 263 -28.57 13.06 -4.23
N THR A 264 -27.75 13.88 -3.56
CA THR A 264 -26.39 14.16 -3.97
C THR A 264 -25.55 12.90 -3.87
N VAL A 265 -24.78 12.63 -4.92
CA VAL A 265 -23.71 11.62 -4.90
C VAL A 265 -22.42 12.39 -5.10
N TYR A 266 -21.53 12.28 -4.13
CA TYR A 266 -20.19 12.85 -4.20
C TYR A 266 -19.22 11.82 -4.75
N THR A 267 -18.29 12.25 -5.60
CA THR A 267 -17.07 11.51 -5.90
C THR A 267 -15.94 12.14 -5.09
N MET A 268 -15.35 11.37 -4.18
CA MET A 268 -14.13 11.76 -3.48
C MET A 268 -12.93 11.17 -4.22
N ARG A 269 -11.99 12.02 -4.60
CA ARG A 269 -10.72 11.67 -5.23
C ARG A 269 -9.60 11.86 -4.22
N VAL A 270 -8.70 10.89 -4.14
CA VAL A 270 -7.55 10.91 -3.23
C VAL A 270 -6.29 10.64 -4.03
N ALA A 271 -5.44 11.66 -4.15
CA ALA A 271 -4.13 11.57 -4.78
C ALA A 271 -3.09 11.24 -3.72
N VAL A 272 -2.36 10.14 -3.93
CA VAL A 272 -1.30 9.65 -3.04
C VAL A 272 0.02 9.69 -3.79
N THR A 273 1.00 10.38 -3.23
CA THR A 273 2.35 10.55 -3.81
C THR A 273 3.41 10.08 -2.83
N GLU A 274 4.48 9.46 -3.34
CA GLU A 274 5.63 9.05 -2.54
C GLU A 274 6.46 10.27 -2.16
N GLY A 275 6.56 10.54 -0.85
CA GLY A 275 7.54 11.45 -0.28
C GLY A 275 8.76 10.68 0.22
N THR A 276 9.79 11.41 0.63
CA THR A 276 11.06 10.81 1.10
C THR A 276 10.90 10.01 2.41
N LYS A 277 10.00 10.45 3.30
CA LYS A 277 9.78 9.87 4.64
C LYS A 277 8.36 9.30 4.87
N ASN A 278 7.38 9.75 4.11
CA ASN A 278 5.97 9.34 4.22
C ASN A 278 5.26 9.51 2.86
N PHE A 279 4.12 8.84 2.69
CA PHE A 279 3.19 9.23 1.62
C PHE A 279 2.57 10.61 1.92
N LYS A 280 2.44 11.44 0.89
CA LYS A 280 1.64 12.67 0.91
C LYS A 280 0.28 12.35 0.30
N VAL A 281 -0.80 12.71 1.00
CA VAL A 281 -2.18 12.46 0.58
C VAL A 281 -2.92 13.78 0.42
N GLU A 282 -3.58 13.96 -0.73
CA GLU A 282 -4.43 15.11 -1.04
C GLU A 282 -5.81 14.62 -1.46
N ARG A 283 -6.88 15.29 -0.99
CA ARG A 283 -8.27 14.92 -1.29
C ARG A 283 -9.00 16.06 -2.01
N ALA A 284 -9.86 15.68 -2.96
CA ALA A 284 -10.83 16.57 -3.59
C ALA A 284 -12.21 15.90 -3.58
N ILE A 285 -13.28 16.68 -3.42
CA ILE A 285 -14.66 16.19 -3.43
C ILE A 285 -15.40 16.95 -4.52
N VAL A 286 -16.05 16.23 -5.43
CA VAL A 286 -16.92 16.80 -6.46
C VAL A 286 -18.31 16.18 -6.41
N ASP A 287 -19.35 16.94 -6.78
CA ASP A 287 -20.66 16.35 -7.07
C ASP A 287 -20.76 15.85 -8.51
N LYS A 288 -21.86 15.18 -8.85
CA LYS A 288 -22.16 14.65 -10.18
C LYS A 288 -22.10 15.66 -11.35
N ASN A 289 -22.13 16.97 -11.07
CA ASN A 289 -22.03 18.03 -12.07
C ASN A 289 -20.58 18.57 -12.19
N GLY A 290 -19.62 18.00 -11.46
CA GLY A 290 -18.22 18.44 -11.44
C GLY A 290 -17.96 19.66 -10.56
N LYS A 291 -18.93 20.12 -9.76
CA LYS A 291 -18.72 21.21 -8.80
C LYS A 291 -17.93 20.68 -7.60
N GLU A 292 -16.90 21.41 -7.19
CA GLU A 292 -16.10 21.13 -5.98
C GLU A 292 -16.82 21.49 -4.68
N HIS A 293 -16.53 20.75 -3.61
CA HIS A 293 -17.04 20.97 -2.25
C HIS A 293 -15.94 20.71 -1.21
N ASP A 294 -15.94 21.46 -0.10
CA ASP A 294 -14.95 21.29 0.97
C ASP A 294 -15.23 20.07 1.88
N SER A 295 -16.45 19.52 1.85
CA SER A 295 -16.91 18.45 2.74
C SER A 295 -18.06 17.64 2.15
N LEU A 296 -18.26 16.43 2.68
CA LEU A 296 -19.43 15.59 2.42
C LEU A 296 -20.59 16.08 3.31
N THR A 297 -21.43 17.00 2.80
CA THR A 297 -22.59 17.51 3.56
C THR A 297 -23.89 17.09 2.90
N PHE A 298 -24.75 16.37 3.63
CA PHE A 298 -26.08 15.96 3.17
C PHE A 298 -27.19 16.70 3.94
N VAL A 299 -28.15 17.29 3.21
CA VAL A 299 -29.21 18.12 3.77
C VAL A 299 -30.58 17.52 3.46
N ASN A 300 -31.19 16.84 4.43
CA ASN A 300 -32.58 16.42 4.30
C ASN A 300 -33.52 17.57 4.60
N THR A 301 -34.74 17.52 4.06
CA THR A 301 -35.82 18.43 4.46
C THR A 301 -36.87 17.63 5.23
N TYR A 302 -37.26 18.09 6.42
CA TYR A 302 -38.37 17.52 7.19
C TYR A 302 -39.61 18.41 7.09
N LYS A 303 -40.77 17.78 6.96
CA LYS A 303 -42.09 18.42 7.03
C LYS A 303 -43.00 17.56 7.88
N ALA A 304 -43.62 18.14 8.91
CA ALA A 304 -44.51 17.39 9.79
C ALA A 304 -45.72 16.87 8.99
N PRO A 305 -46.06 15.56 9.10
CA PRO A 305 -47.26 15.02 8.48
C PRO A 305 -48.50 15.75 9.02
N ALA A 306 -49.46 16.03 8.13
CA ALA A 306 -50.65 16.78 8.50
C ALA A 306 -51.43 16.04 9.60
N LYS A 307 -51.70 16.71 10.72
CA LYS A 307 -52.51 16.13 11.81
C LYS A 307 -53.85 15.67 11.24
N PRO A 308 -54.30 14.42 11.50
CA PRO A 308 -55.62 13.98 11.07
C PRO A 308 -56.68 14.94 11.63
N VAL A 309 -57.52 15.47 10.75
CA VAL A 309 -58.57 16.42 11.14
C VAL A 309 -59.60 15.66 11.97
N VAL A 310 -59.52 15.81 13.29
CA VAL A 310 -60.54 15.30 14.19
C VAL A 310 -61.81 16.13 13.96
N ASN A 311 -62.73 15.58 13.16
CA ASN A 311 -64.08 16.09 13.01
C ASN A 311 -64.79 16.03 14.37
N LYS A 312 -64.67 17.11 15.14
CA LYS A 312 -65.29 17.27 16.45
C LYS A 312 -66.80 17.16 16.30
N PRO A 313 -67.49 16.21 16.97
CA PRO A 313 -68.94 16.11 16.91
C PRO A 313 -69.59 17.43 17.33
N ALA A 314 -70.59 17.87 16.58
CA ALA A 314 -71.28 19.13 16.86
C ALA A 314 -71.98 19.07 18.22
N THR A 315 -71.65 19.99 19.13
CA THR A 315 -72.32 20.13 20.41
C THR A 315 -73.72 20.72 20.23
N VAL A 316 -74.74 19.87 20.26
CA VAL A 316 -76.14 20.30 20.36
C VAL A 316 -76.41 20.89 21.75
N LYS A 317 -77.15 22.00 21.83
CA LYS A 317 -77.59 22.64 23.08
C LYS A 317 -79.12 22.67 23.18
N LYS A 318 -79.61 22.70 24.43
CA LYS A 318 -81.02 22.57 24.90
C LYS A 318 -81.55 21.13 24.85
N GLY A 319 -82.28 20.62 25.85
CA GLY A 319 -82.63 21.18 27.17
C GLY A 319 -84.02 20.73 27.63
N GLY A 320 -84.24 20.54 28.94
CA GLY A 320 -85.56 20.25 29.52
C GLY A 320 -85.66 18.91 30.25
N SER A 321 -86.37 18.91 31.38
CA SER A 321 -86.50 17.81 32.35
C SER A 321 -87.28 16.59 31.85
N GLY A 322 -86.90 15.39 32.30
CA GLY A 322 -87.67 14.15 32.18
C GLY A 322 -87.00 12.99 32.93
N VAL A 323 -87.64 12.45 33.97
CA VAL A 323 -87.09 11.36 34.79
C VAL A 323 -87.55 10.00 34.28
N VAL A 324 -86.60 9.12 33.96
CA VAL A 324 -86.76 7.66 34.15
C VAL A 324 -85.41 6.99 34.43
N LYS A 325 -85.41 6.01 35.34
CA LYS A 325 -84.30 5.08 35.61
C LYS A 325 -84.45 3.84 34.71
N THR A 326 -83.33 3.24 34.27
CA THR A 326 -82.84 1.90 34.70
C THR A 326 -81.60 1.46 33.89
N GLY A 327 -80.73 0.64 34.51
CA GLY A 327 -79.84 -0.29 33.80
C GLY A 327 -78.37 0.11 33.60
N ASP A 328 -77.52 -0.26 34.56
CA ASP A 328 -76.33 -1.14 34.40
C ASP A 328 -75.91 -1.47 32.95
N THR A 329 -74.65 -1.49 32.52
CA THR A 329 -73.31 -1.37 33.14
C THR A 329 -72.33 -0.91 32.02
N ASN A 330 -71.02 -0.64 32.20
CA ASN A 330 -70.11 -0.87 33.32
C ASN A 330 -69.03 0.25 33.42
N SER A 331 -68.04 0.10 34.30
CA SER A 331 -66.85 0.96 34.42
C SER A 331 -65.62 0.13 34.80
N VAL A 332 -64.42 0.73 34.67
CA VAL A 332 -63.10 0.19 35.08
C VAL A 332 -62.64 -0.99 34.20
N GLY A 333 -61.38 -1.10 33.74
CA GLY A 333 -60.14 -0.44 34.13
C GLY A 333 -59.10 -1.52 34.49
N ALA A 334 -57.90 -1.45 33.91
CA ALA A 334 -56.96 -2.57 33.88
C ALA A 334 -56.31 -2.89 35.24
N VAL A 335 -56.08 -4.18 35.52
CA VAL A 335 -55.02 -4.66 36.42
C VAL A 335 -54.38 -5.93 35.85
N VAL A 336 -53.06 -6.01 35.94
CA VAL A 336 -52.20 -7.13 35.51
C VAL A 336 -52.15 -8.22 36.58
N ALA A 337 -52.11 -9.49 36.19
CA ALA A 337 -51.73 -10.60 37.07
C ALA A 337 -50.78 -11.58 36.36
N LEU A 338 -49.54 -11.64 36.82
CA LEU A 338 -48.58 -12.70 36.51
C LEU A 338 -48.84 -13.89 37.45
N GLY A 339 -48.85 -15.11 36.90
CA GLY A 339 -48.94 -16.36 37.65
C GLY A 339 -48.28 -17.48 36.86
N ALA A 340 -47.45 -18.29 37.51
CA ALA A 340 -46.51 -19.21 36.85
C ALA A 340 -46.67 -20.68 37.32
N ILE A 341 -45.99 -21.60 36.63
CA ILE A 341 -45.77 -23.03 36.98
C ILE A 341 -47.02 -23.92 36.73
N GLY A 342 -46.95 -25.13 36.16
CA GLY A 342 -45.84 -25.90 35.58
C GLY A 342 -46.24 -27.37 35.28
N ALA A 343 -45.29 -28.19 34.81
CA ALA A 343 -45.37 -29.65 34.51
C ALA A 343 -46.22 -30.11 33.28
N VAL A 344 -46.00 -31.26 32.59
CA VAL A 344 -44.84 -32.05 32.08
C VAL A 344 -45.36 -33.46 31.60
N VAL A 345 -44.69 -34.14 30.65
CA VAL A 345 -44.99 -35.51 30.09
C VAL A 345 -46.13 -35.56 29.02
N ALA A 346 -46.13 -36.31 27.90
CA ALA A 346 -45.25 -37.37 27.34
C ALA A 346 -45.11 -37.35 25.79
N ALA A 347 -44.14 -38.14 25.31
CA ALA A 347 -43.73 -38.35 23.92
C ALA A 347 -44.69 -39.13 22.99
N ALA A 348 -44.49 -38.97 21.68
CA ALA A 348 -44.50 -40.07 20.70
C ALA A 348 -43.53 -39.74 19.54
N ALA A 349 -42.79 -40.74 19.05
CA ALA A 349 -41.82 -40.59 17.96
C ALA A 349 -42.25 -41.38 16.73
N VAL A 350 -41.94 -40.87 15.53
CA VAL A 350 -41.78 -41.69 14.32
C VAL A 350 -40.54 -41.22 13.56
N VAL A 351 -39.60 -42.15 13.40
CA VAL A 351 -38.46 -42.02 12.48
C VAL A 351 -38.90 -42.48 11.10
N MET A 352 -38.51 -41.76 10.05
CA MET A 352 -38.22 -42.40 8.76
C MET A 352 -36.88 -41.93 8.22
N LYS A 353 -36.12 -42.92 7.72
CA LYS A 353 -34.71 -42.85 7.34
C LYS A 353 -34.57 -43.48 5.96
N ARG A 354 -33.76 -42.87 5.08
CA ARG A 354 -33.06 -43.45 3.92
C ARG A 354 -32.20 -42.30 3.33
N ASP A 355 -30.87 -42.34 3.36
CA ASP A 355 -29.93 -43.30 2.75
C ASP A 355 -30.31 -43.51 1.27
N ASP A 356 -29.55 -43.05 0.28
CA ASP A 356 -28.16 -43.42 -0.06
C ASP A 356 -27.38 -42.22 -0.67
N LYS A 357 -26.06 -42.03 -0.45
CA LYS A 357 -24.90 -42.66 -1.13
C LYS A 357 -24.88 -42.41 -2.66
N LYS A 358 -23.75 -42.10 -3.30
CA LYS A 358 -22.37 -42.61 -3.09
C LYS A 358 -21.33 -41.74 -3.86
N GLU A 359 -20.06 -41.77 -3.43
CA GLU A 359 -18.78 -41.79 -4.21
C GLU A 359 -18.58 -40.83 -5.43
N GLU A 360 -17.40 -40.31 -5.79
CA GLU A 360 -15.98 -40.71 -5.74
C GLU A 360 -15.15 -39.39 -5.87
N LYS A 361 -13.85 -39.25 -5.57
CA LYS A 361 -12.79 -40.15 -5.07
C LYS A 361 -11.67 -39.31 -4.42
#